data_AF-A0A1H3J585-F1
#
_entry.id   AF-A0A1H3J585-F1
#
_cell.length_a   1.000
_cell.length_b   1.000
_cell.length_c   1.000
_cell.angle_alpha   90.00
_cell.angle_beta   90.00
_cell.angle_gamma   90.00
#
_symmetry.space_group_name_H-M   'P 1'
#
loop_
_entity.id
_entity.type
_entity.pdbx_description
1 polymer ?
#
loop_
_entity_poly.entity_id
_entity_poly.type
_entity_poly.pdbx_seq_one_letter_code
_entity_poly.pdbx_strand_id
1 'polypeptide(L)'
;MASKDGQPDLTPPRAVADAAARGLELRRRFHRGGTAVGVARARDLSNRRRLSPQTIQRMTSYFARHAVDKKASGFGNDDDPSAGYVAWLLWGGDPGRDWAERMARALDDA
;
A
#
# COMPACT_ATOMS: atom_id res chain seq x y z
N MET A 1 -0.61 -13.14 -19.01
CA MET A 1 -0.23 -14.30 -18.17
C MET A 1 -1.35 -14.53 -17.18
N ALA A 2 -2.18 -15.54 -17.40
CA ALA A 2 -3.20 -15.97 -16.44
C ALA A 2 -2.54 -16.93 -15.45
N SER A 3 -2.69 -16.68 -14.15
CA SER A 3 -2.28 -17.64 -13.13
C SER A 3 -3.15 -18.90 -13.25
N LYS A 4 -2.54 -20.08 -13.06
CA LYS A 4 -3.29 -21.34 -12.91
C LYS A 4 -4.40 -21.13 -11.86
N ASP A 5 -5.61 -21.59 -12.18
CA ASP A 5 -6.80 -21.66 -11.30
C ASP A 5 -7.77 -20.46 -11.29
N GLY A 6 -7.73 -19.55 -12.28
CA GLY A 6 -8.77 -18.52 -12.45
C GLY A 6 -8.74 -17.39 -11.41
N GLN A 7 -7.84 -17.46 -10.42
CA GLN A 7 -7.66 -16.40 -9.43
C GLN A 7 -6.92 -15.19 -9.99
N PRO A 8 -7.25 -13.96 -9.54
CA PRO A 8 -6.58 -12.74 -9.98
C PRO A 8 -5.08 -12.75 -9.63
N ASP A 9 -4.27 -12.09 -10.48
CA ASP A 9 -2.85 -11.88 -10.19
C ASP A 9 -2.68 -10.83 -9.09
N LEU A 10 -2.26 -11.30 -7.91
CA LEU A 10 -2.04 -10.48 -6.72
C LEU A 10 -0.62 -9.91 -6.64
N THR A 11 0.05 -9.76 -7.79
CA THR A 11 1.32 -9.06 -7.90
C THR A 11 1.07 -7.55 -8.03
N PRO A 12 1.65 -6.70 -7.17
CA PRO A 12 1.36 -5.27 -7.21
C PRO A 12 1.91 -4.64 -8.50
N PRO A 13 1.16 -3.71 -9.11
CA PRO A 13 1.61 -2.99 -10.28
C PRO A 13 2.72 -2.00 -9.92
N ARG A 14 3.45 -1.52 -10.94
CA ARG A 14 4.62 -0.65 -10.76
C ARG A 14 4.33 0.60 -9.91
N ALA A 15 3.19 1.24 -10.12
CA ALA A 15 2.81 2.43 -9.36
C ALA A 15 2.66 2.18 -7.84
N VAL A 16 2.21 0.98 -7.44
CA VAL A 16 2.12 0.58 -6.03
C VAL A 16 3.51 0.36 -5.45
N ALA A 17 4.39 -0.28 -6.22
CA ALA A 17 5.78 -0.51 -5.83
C ALA A 17 6.55 0.80 -5.65
N ASP A 18 6.40 1.75 -6.58
CA ASP A 18 7.06 3.05 -6.52
C ASP A 18 6.57 3.87 -5.32
N ALA A 19 5.26 3.85 -5.02
CA ALA A 19 4.71 4.51 -3.84
C ALA A 19 5.25 3.90 -2.53
N ALA A 20 5.33 2.58 -2.44
CA ALA A 20 5.90 1.89 -1.29
C ALA A 20 7.39 2.18 -1.10
N ALA A 21 8.16 2.25 -2.20
CA ALA A 21 9.56 2.63 -2.17
C ALA A 21 9.75 4.07 -1.66
N ARG A 22 8.93 5.01 -2.15
CA ARG A 22 8.90 6.40 -1.65
C ARG A 22 8.55 6.48 -0.17
N GLY A 23 7.57 5.70 0.29
CA GLY A 23 7.24 5.61 1.72
C GLY A 23 8.41 5.15 2.59
N LEU A 24 9.18 4.15 2.13
CA LEU A 24 10.39 3.67 2.81
C LEU A 24 11.48 4.75 2.87
N GLU A 25 11.65 5.50 1.78
CA GLU A 25 12.60 6.62 1.71
C GLU A 25 12.22 7.75 2.66
N LEU A 26 10.97 8.23 2.61
CA LEU A 26 10.49 9.28 3.49
C LEU A 26 10.57 8.86 4.95
N ARG A 27 10.23 7.61 5.27
CA ARG A 27 10.41 7.09 6.64
C ARG A 27 11.87 7.09 7.08
N ARG A 28 12.80 6.75 6.19
CA ARG A 28 14.24 6.78 6.49
C ARG A 28 14.74 8.21 6.73
N ARG A 29 14.25 9.18 5.96
CA ARG A 29 14.65 10.59 6.05
C ARG A 29 14.05 11.33 7.25
N PHE A 30 12.76 11.12 7.52
CA PHE A 30 12.01 11.90 8.51
C PHE A 30 11.67 11.12 9.79
N HIS A 31 11.91 9.81 9.82
CA HIS A 31 11.59 8.94 10.97
C HIS A 31 10.12 8.97 11.41
N ARG A 32 9.20 9.25 10.48
CA ARG A 32 7.76 9.35 10.75
C ARG A 32 6.97 8.19 10.12
N GLY A 33 5.86 7.85 10.74
CA GLY A 33 4.82 6.98 10.17
C GLY A 33 5.16 5.49 10.10
N GLY A 34 4.10 4.69 10.11
CA GLY A 34 4.16 3.24 9.93
C GLY A 34 4.70 2.45 11.13
N THR A 35 4.11 1.29 11.37
CA THR A 35 4.65 0.28 12.29
C THR A 35 5.62 -0.65 11.54
N ALA A 36 6.25 -1.59 12.26
CA ALA A 36 7.05 -2.65 11.63
C ALA A 36 6.26 -3.43 10.55
N VAL A 37 4.94 -3.60 10.75
CA VAL A 37 4.05 -4.23 9.77
C VAL A 37 3.95 -3.40 8.49
N GLY A 38 3.80 -2.07 8.61
CA GLY A 38 3.79 -1.17 7.46
C GLY A 38 5.11 -1.18 6.69
N VAL A 39 6.25 -1.23 7.40
CA VAL A 39 7.57 -1.34 6.77
C VAL A 39 7.75 -2.67 6.04
N ALA A 40 7.35 -3.78 6.66
CA ALA A 40 7.39 -5.09 6.01
C ALA A 40 6.50 -5.12 4.76
N ARG A 41 5.28 -4.56 4.86
CA ARG A 41 4.37 -4.42 3.71
C ARG A 41 5.02 -3.63 2.58
N ALA A 42 5.63 -2.49 2.89
CA ALA A 42 6.27 -1.65 1.89
C ALA A 42 7.41 -2.38 1.17
N ARG A 43 8.18 -3.21 1.87
CA ARG A 43 9.24 -4.04 1.29
C ARG A 43 8.67 -5.12 0.35
N ASP A 44 7.57 -5.75 0.71
CA ASP A 44 6.92 -6.71 -0.19
C ASP A 44 6.39 -6.02 -1.45
N LEU A 45 5.75 -4.86 -1.29
CA LEU A 45 5.17 -4.09 -2.39
C LEU A 45 6.24 -3.54 -3.33
N SER A 46 7.30 -2.92 -2.80
CA SER A 46 8.37 -2.32 -3.61
C SER A 46 9.14 -3.36 -4.43
N ASN A 47 9.28 -4.57 -3.90
CA ASN A 47 9.89 -5.71 -4.61
C ASN A 47 8.91 -6.46 -5.52
N ARG A 48 7.67 -5.96 -5.67
CA ARG A 48 6.60 -6.58 -6.45
C ARG A 48 6.38 -8.05 -6.13
N ARG A 49 6.44 -8.40 -4.85
CA ARG A 49 6.14 -9.76 -4.40
C ARG A 49 4.65 -10.02 -4.54
N ARG A 50 4.28 -11.19 -5.06
CA ARG A 50 2.89 -11.65 -5.08
C ARG A 50 2.36 -11.74 -3.66
N LEU A 51 1.19 -11.15 -3.41
CA LEU A 51 0.56 -11.12 -2.10
C LEU A 51 -0.48 -12.24 -1.94
N SER A 52 -0.86 -12.53 -0.69
CA SER A 52 -1.96 -13.44 -0.39
C SER A 52 -3.32 -12.72 -0.45
N PRO A 53 -4.45 -13.43 -0.69
CA PRO A 53 -5.79 -12.86 -0.60
C PRO A 53 -6.06 -12.16 0.74
N GLN A 54 -5.64 -12.78 1.85
CA GLN A 54 -5.75 -12.21 3.20
C GLN A 54 -4.98 -10.89 3.33
N THR A 55 -3.84 -10.77 2.66
CA THR A 55 -3.08 -9.53 2.62
C THR A 55 -3.85 -8.43 1.90
N ILE A 56 -4.46 -8.73 0.75
CA ILE A 56 -5.27 -7.77 0.00
C ILE A 56 -6.41 -7.24 0.88
N GLN A 57 -7.11 -8.12 1.60
CA GLN A 57 -8.18 -7.71 2.53
C GLN A 57 -7.66 -6.88 3.73
N ARG A 58 -6.42 -7.10 4.18
CA ARG A 58 -5.79 -6.23 5.17
C ARG A 58 -5.46 -4.85 4.60
N MET A 59 -5.05 -4.78 3.32
CA MET A 59 -4.78 -3.50 2.65
C MET A 59 -6.06 -2.67 2.51
N THR A 60 -7.16 -3.26 2.03
CA THR A 60 -8.46 -2.58 1.93
C THR A 60 -8.92 -2.03 3.29
N SER A 61 -8.87 -2.87 4.33
CA SER A 61 -9.19 -2.49 5.71
C SER A 61 -8.27 -1.41 6.29
N TYR A 62 -7.00 -1.38 5.88
CA TYR A 62 -6.07 -0.33 6.27
C TYR A 62 -6.49 1.01 5.65
N PHE A 63 -6.67 1.06 4.34
CA PHE A 63 -6.98 2.30 3.62
C PHE A 63 -8.33 2.90 4.04
N ALA A 64 -9.35 2.05 4.27
CA ALA A 64 -10.65 2.51 4.74
C ALA A 64 -10.56 3.27 6.09
N ARG A 65 -9.77 2.75 7.04
CA ARG A 65 -9.61 3.38 8.37
C ARG A 65 -8.73 4.62 8.37
N HIS A 66 -7.76 4.69 7.46
CA HIS A 66 -6.76 5.77 7.42
C HIS A 66 -7.07 6.83 6.35
N ALA A 67 -8.22 6.76 5.67
CA ALA A 67 -8.64 7.79 4.73
C ALA A 67 -8.75 9.18 5.39
N VAL A 68 -9.05 9.23 6.69
CA VAL A 68 -9.10 10.47 7.48
C VAL A 68 -7.73 11.14 7.61
N ASP A 69 -6.64 10.38 7.55
CA ASP A 69 -5.27 10.91 7.67
C ASP A 69 -4.91 11.86 6.53
N LYS A 70 -5.62 11.75 5.38
CA LYS A 70 -5.45 12.66 4.23
C LYS A 70 -5.80 14.12 4.58
N LYS A 71 -6.51 14.36 5.68
CA LYS A 71 -6.87 15.71 6.16
C LYS A 71 -5.79 16.35 7.05
N ALA A 72 -4.78 15.61 7.46
CA ALA A 72 -3.71 16.13 8.30
C ALA A 72 -2.80 17.10 7.52
N SER A 73 -2.29 18.12 8.21
CA SER A 73 -1.25 18.98 7.65
C SER A 73 -0.02 18.16 7.27
N GLY A 74 0.60 18.50 6.13
CA GLY A 74 1.75 17.77 5.58
C GLY A 74 1.39 16.45 4.88
N PHE A 75 0.10 16.11 4.72
CA PHE A 75 -0.26 14.98 3.87
C PHE A 75 0.01 15.30 2.40
N GLY A 76 0.81 14.46 1.72
CA GLY A 76 1.22 14.72 0.33
C GLY A 76 2.45 15.61 0.18
N ASN A 77 3.05 16.08 1.28
CA ASN A 77 4.28 16.87 1.26
C ASN A 77 5.50 15.95 1.45
N ASP A 78 6.42 15.92 0.49
CA ASP A 78 7.65 15.12 0.60
C ASP A 78 8.76 15.78 1.41
N ASP A 79 8.71 17.10 1.56
CA ASP A 79 9.72 17.88 2.27
C ASP A 79 9.44 17.98 3.77
N ASP A 80 8.16 17.90 4.15
CA ASP A 80 7.72 17.78 5.54
C ASP A 80 6.47 16.87 5.63
N PRO A 81 6.65 15.55 5.47
CA PRO A 81 5.52 14.62 5.41
C PRO A 81 4.88 14.42 6.78
N SER A 82 3.54 14.35 6.78
CA SER A 82 2.81 13.85 7.94
C SER A 82 3.10 12.38 8.18
N ALA A 83 3.00 11.93 9.43
CA ALA A 83 3.14 10.51 9.76
C ALA A 83 2.10 9.63 9.04
N GLY A 84 0.89 10.16 8.86
CA GLY A 84 -0.19 9.52 8.10
C GLY A 84 0.18 9.35 6.63
N TYR A 85 0.82 10.34 5.99
CA TYR A 85 1.25 10.23 4.60
C TYR A 85 2.36 9.21 4.40
N VAL A 86 3.36 9.19 5.28
CA VAL A 86 4.40 8.16 5.21
C VAL A 86 3.79 6.77 5.39
N ALA A 87 2.90 6.59 6.38
CA ALA A 87 2.19 5.33 6.58
C ALA A 87 1.36 4.94 5.34
N TRP A 88 0.62 5.89 4.76
CA TRP A 88 -0.18 5.68 3.55
C TRP A 88 0.67 5.17 2.37
N LEU A 89 1.83 5.79 2.15
CA LEU A 89 2.77 5.38 1.11
C LEU A 89 3.37 3.99 1.39
N LEU A 90 3.70 3.66 2.64
CA LEU A 90 4.20 2.31 3.00
C LEU A 90 3.21 1.19 2.63
N TRP A 91 1.91 1.50 2.58
CA TRP A 91 0.89 0.57 2.13
C TRP A 91 0.61 0.62 0.61
N GLY A 92 1.36 1.44 -0.13
CA GLY A 92 1.27 1.56 -1.59
C GLY A 92 0.57 2.81 -2.09
N GLY A 93 0.21 3.74 -1.21
CA GLY A 93 -0.41 5.01 -1.58
C GLY A 93 -1.81 4.84 -2.21
N ASP A 94 -2.28 5.90 -2.89
CA ASP A 94 -3.53 5.85 -3.65
C ASP A 94 -3.53 4.73 -4.72
N PRO A 95 -2.44 4.47 -5.47
CA PRO A 95 -2.37 3.32 -6.36
C PRO A 95 -2.59 1.99 -5.63
N GLY A 96 -2.07 1.86 -4.41
CA GLY A 96 -2.18 0.68 -3.55
C GLY A 96 -3.61 0.46 -3.08
N ARG A 97 -4.30 1.53 -2.69
CA ARG A 97 -5.73 1.51 -2.34
C ARG A 97 -6.55 1.01 -3.51
N ASP A 98 -6.44 1.67 -4.66
CA ASP A 98 -7.28 1.37 -5.82
C ASP A 98 -7.02 -0.05 -6.34
N TRP A 99 -5.75 -0.49 -6.31
CA TRP A 99 -5.39 -1.86 -6.67
C TRP A 99 -5.95 -2.88 -5.68
N ALA A 100 -5.79 -2.68 -4.38
CA ALA A 100 -6.28 -3.61 -3.36
C ALA A 100 -7.81 -3.75 -3.41
N GLU A 101 -8.54 -2.66 -3.60
CA GLU A 101 -10.00 -2.69 -3.75
C GLU A 101 -10.44 -3.47 -5.00
N ARG A 102 -9.76 -3.29 -6.14
CA ARG A 102 -10.05 -4.06 -7.36
C ARG A 102 -9.77 -5.55 -7.18
N MET A 103 -8.66 -5.89 -6.54
CA MET A 103 -8.29 -7.30 -6.30
C MET A 103 -9.20 -7.97 -5.28
N ALA A 104 -9.63 -7.25 -4.23
CA ALA A 104 -10.60 -7.77 -3.27
C ALA A 104 -11.91 -8.15 -3.96
N ARG A 105 -12.48 -7.28 -4.80
CA ARG A 105 -13.69 -7.58 -5.57
C ARG A 105 -13.50 -8.80 -6.47
N ALA A 106 -12.39 -8.84 -7.21
CA ALA A 106 -12.09 -9.97 -8.09
C ALA A 106 -11.87 -11.30 -7.35
N LEU A 107 -11.53 -11.26 -6.05
CA LEU A 107 -11.42 -12.46 -5.21
C LEU A 107 -12.77 -12.89 -4.63
N ASP A 108 -13.69 -11.96 -4.42
CA ASP A 108 -15.04 -12.24 -3.93
C ASP A 108 -15.94 -12.80 -5.06
N ASP A 109 -15.65 -12.43 -6.32
CA ASP A 109 -16.36 -12.87 -7.53
C ASP A 109 -15.86 -14.21 -8.13
N ALA A 110 -14.80 -14.81 -7.56
CA ALA A 110 -14.10 -16.01 -8.06
C ALA A 110 -14.47 -17.28 -7.28
#